data_AF-A0A1G8MVT7-F1
#
_entry.id   AF-A0A1G8MVT7-F1
#
_cell.length_a   1.000
_cell.length_b   1.000
_cell.length_c   1.000
_cell.angle_alpha   90.00
_cell.angle_beta   90.00
_cell.angle_gamma   90.00
#
_symmetry.space_group_name_H-M   'P 1'
#
loop_
_entity.id
_entity.type
_entity.pdbx_description
1 polymer ?
#
loop_
_entity_poly.entity_id
_entity_poly.type
_entity_poly.pdbx_seq_one_letter_code
_entity_poly.pdbx_strand_id
1 'polypeptide(L)' 'MIRPPRRQGEYADREIDCQEAMEPGFQAIVGCMLERLDAKRHQLPTAHAQNPRRPAAPKLKTQSADHHDWLRW' A
#
# COMPACT_ATOMS: atom_id res chain seq x y z
N MET A 1 -3.48 37.66 -12.34
CA MET A 1 -3.04 36.54 -13.20
C MET A 1 -1.53 36.39 -13.02
N ILE A 2 -1.07 35.25 -12.50
CA ILE A 2 0.37 35.02 -12.25
C ILE A 2 1.03 34.81 -13.62
N ARG A 3 1.98 35.68 -13.97
CA ARG A 3 2.74 35.56 -15.22
C ARG A 3 3.68 34.35 -15.10
N PRO A 4 3.76 33.48 -16.11
CA PRO A 4 4.72 32.38 -16.09
C PRO A 4 6.15 32.93 -16.18
N PRO A 5 7.14 32.24 -15.55
CA PRO A 5 8.53 32.65 -15.62
C PRO A 5 9.03 32.64 -17.07
N ARG A 6 9.74 33.70 -17.45
CA ARG A 6 10.37 33.90 -18.76
C ARG A 6 11.79 33.37 -18.79
N ARG A 7 12.43 33.11 -17.63
CA ARG A 7 13.78 32.55 -17.49
C ARG A 7 13.84 31.49 -16.39
N GLN A 8 14.74 30.52 -16.53
CA GLN A 8 15.06 29.58 -15.45
C GLN A 8 15.59 30.36 -14.23
N GLY A 9 15.08 30.05 -13.03
CA GLY A 9 15.47 30.73 -11.78
C GLY A 9 14.82 32.11 -11.53
N GLU A 10 13.83 32.53 -12.32
CA GLU A 10 13.14 33.84 -12.12
C GLU A 10 12.37 33.93 -10.80
N TYR A 11 12.09 32.78 -10.18
CA TYR A 11 11.52 32.68 -8.85
C TYR A 11 12.44 31.82 -7.98
N ALA A 12 13.47 32.45 -7.41
CA ALA A 12 14.39 31.78 -6.48
C ALA A 12 13.66 31.28 -5.21
N ASP A 13 12.53 31.91 -4.87
CA ASP A 13 11.61 31.47 -3.82
C ASP A 13 10.85 30.17 -4.16
N ARG A 14 10.93 29.70 -5.41
CA ARG A 14 10.28 28.49 -5.92
C ARG A 14 11.27 27.42 -6.33
N GLU A 15 12.55 27.59 -6.02
CA GLU A 15 13.48 26.48 -6.06
C GLU A 15 13.06 25.48 -4.98
N ILE A 16 12.42 24.41 -5.44
CA ILE A 16 12.06 23.28 -4.62
C ILE A 16 13.07 22.20 -4.95
N ASP A 17 13.73 21.68 -3.92
CA ASP A 17 14.42 20.41 -4.05
C ASP A 17 13.34 19.32 -4.23
N CYS A 18 13.19 18.87 -5.47
CA CYS A 18 12.19 17.87 -5.85
C CYS A 18 12.34 16.57 -5.06
N GLN A 19 13.56 16.23 -4.63
CA GLN A 19 13.81 15.04 -3.84
C GLN A 19 13.28 15.24 -2.42
N GLU A 20 13.70 16.30 -1.74
CA GLU A 20 13.20 16.65 -0.40
C GLU A 20 11.67 16.79 -0.37
N ALA A 21 11.08 17.39 -1.40
CA ALA A 21 9.62 17.54 -1.48
C ALA A 21 8.88 16.22 -1.73
N MET A 22 9.51 15.24 -2.39
CA MET A 22 8.91 13.94 -2.73
C MET A 22 9.16 12.88 -1.64
N GLU A 23 10.26 12.98 -0.89
CA GLU A 23 10.67 12.01 0.14
C GLU A 23 9.55 11.67 1.13
N PRO A 24 8.74 12.60 1.66
CA PRO A 24 7.65 12.26 2.59
C PRO A 24 6.60 11.35 1.95
N GLY A 25 6.24 11.62 0.69
CA GLY A 25 5.30 10.80 -0.06
C GLY A 25 5.87 9.44 -0.41
N PHE A 26 7.15 9.39 -0.79
CA PHE A 26 7.85 8.16 -1.09
C PHE A 26 7.97 7.25 0.15
N GLN A 27 8.36 7.80 1.30
CA GLN A 27 8.45 7.09 2.57
C GLN A 27 7.10 6.51 3.00
N ALA A 28 5.99 7.24 2.81
CA ALA A 28 4.65 6.72 3.10
C ALA A 28 4.28 5.51 2.21
N ILE A 29 4.63 5.57 0.93
CA ILE A 29 4.37 4.47 -0.03
C ILE A 29 5.18 3.23 0.37
N VAL A 30 6.48 3.39 0.59
CA VAL A 30 7.38 2.28 0.97
C VAL A 30 7.00 1.71 2.33
N GLY A 31 6.69 2.57 3.32
CA GLY A 31 6.23 2.16 4.64
C GLY A 31 4.98 1.26 4.57
N CYS A 32 3.97 1.68 3.81
CA CYS A 32 2.76 0.88 3.59
C CYS A 32 3.06 -0.48 2.93
N MET A 33 3.98 -0.54 1.97
CA MET A 33 4.38 -1.81 1.35
C MET A 33 5.08 -2.74 2.34
N LEU A 34 5.99 -2.20 3.16
CA LEU A 34 6.74 -2.97 4.16
C LEU A 34 5.81 -3.52 5.25
N GLU A 35 4.93 -2.69 5.79
CA GLU A 35 3.93 -3.13 6.79
C GLU A 35 3.06 -4.27 6.26
N ARG A 36 2.64 -4.21 4.99
CA ARG A 36 1.87 -5.30 4.35
C ARG A 36 2.69 -6.58 4.19
N LEU A 37 3.99 -6.45 3.87
CA LEU A 37 4.89 -7.59 3.78
C LEU A 37 5.10 -8.25 5.15
N ASP A 38 5.29 -7.45 6.20
CA ASP A 38 5.50 -7.97 7.55
C ASP A 38 4.22 -8.56 8.14
N ALA A 39 3.07 -7.95 7.92
CA ALA A 39 1.77 -8.55 8.24
C ALA A 39 1.60 -9.92 7.56
N LYS A 40 2.04 -10.05 6.30
CA LYS A 40 2.00 -11.33 5.56
C LYS A 40 2.99 -12.36 6.11
N ARG A 41 4.16 -11.93 6.60
CA ARG A 41 5.13 -12.79 7.30
C ARG A 41 4.59 -13.29 8.64
N HIS A 42 3.93 -12.43 9.40
CA HIS A 42 3.29 -12.80 10.66
C HIS A 42 2.03 -13.65 10.48
N GLN A 43 1.42 -13.62 9.30
CA GLN A 43 0.31 -14.50 8.92
C GLN A 43 0.79 -15.88 8.43
N LEU A 44 2.09 -16.10 8.24
CA LEU A 44 2.61 -17.43 8.02
C LEU A 44 2.41 -18.23 9.31
N PRO A 45 1.51 -19.22 9.35
CA PRO A 45 1.41 -20.06 10.52
C PRO A 45 2.78 -20.71 10.68
N THR A 46 3.34 -20.67 11.88
CA THR A 46 4.52 -21.43 12.26
C THR A 46 4.18 -22.92 12.08
N ALA A 47 4.35 -23.43 10.86
CA ALA A 47 3.92 -24.74 10.41
C ALA A 47 4.78 -25.88 11.00
N HIS A 48 5.56 -25.61 12.05
CA HIS A 48 6.34 -26.61 12.76
C HIS A 48 5.60 -27.27 13.93
N ALA A 49 4.33 -26.93 14.16
CA ALA A 49 3.46 -27.61 15.12
C ALA A 49 2.24 -28.29 14.46
N GLN A 50 2.34 -28.69 13.18
CA GLN A 50 1.30 -29.50 12.53
C GLN A 50 1.31 -30.92 13.11
N ASN A 51 0.59 -31.04 14.23
CA ASN A 51 0.23 -32.26 14.91
C ASN A 51 -0.38 -33.27 13.90
N PRO A 52 0.19 -34.48 13.77
CA PRO A 52 -0.25 -35.48 12.79
C PRO A 52 -1.69 -36.01 13.04
N ARG A 53 -2.37 -35.54 14.09
CA ARG A 53 -3.76 -35.93 14.43
C ARG A 53 -4.83 -34.92 14.05
N ARG A 54 -4.55 -33.89 13.25
CA ARG A 54 -5.58 -32.90 12.87
C ARG A 54 -6.55 -33.49 11.83
N PRO A 55 -7.84 -33.69 12.16
CA PRO A 55 -8.81 -34.17 11.17
C PRO A 55 -9.09 -33.09 10.12
N ALA A 56 -9.35 -33.52 8.88
CA ALA A 56 -9.67 -32.62 7.78
C ALA A 56 -10.91 -31.78 8.10
N ALA A 57 -10.78 -30.46 8.02
CA ALA A 57 -11.91 -29.55 8.21
C ALA A 57 -12.97 -29.78 7.11
N PRO A 58 -14.26 -29.83 7.45
CA PRO A 58 -15.31 -29.94 6.44
C PRO A 58 -15.35 -28.67 5.58
N LYS A 59 -15.50 -28.85 4.26
CA LYS A 59 -15.57 -27.76 3.29
C LYS A 59 -16.81 -26.91 3.57
N LEU A 60 -16.63 -25.76 4.20
CA LEU A 60 -17.65 -24.73 4.31
C LEU A 60 -17.87 -24.15 2.90
N LYS A 61 -19.07 -24.32 2.33
CA LYS A 61 -19.46 -23.63 1.10
C LYS A 61 -19.51 -22.13 1.41
N THR A 62 -18.50 -21.38 0.97
CA THR A 62 -18.53 -19.92 0.96
C THR A 62 -19.64 -19.48 0.01
N GLN A 63 -20.78 -19.07 0.56
CA GLN A 63 -21.81 -18.40 -0.20
C GLN A 63 -21.34 -16.97 -0.51
N SER A 64 -21.37 -16.66 -1.81
CA SER A 64 -21.57 -15.36 -2.45
C SER A 64 -21.82 -14.17 -1.51
N ALA A 65 -20.92 -13.19 -1.55
CA ALA A 65 -21.23 -11.80 -1.21
C ALA A 65 -20.69 -10.92 -2.37
N ASP A 66 -21.61 -10.65 -3.29
CA ASP A 66 -21.77 -9.42 -4.06
C ASP A 66 -20.51 -8.73 -4.60
N HIS A 67 -20.13 -9.08 -5.83
CA HIS A 67 -19.19 -8.33 -6.67
C HIS A 67 -19.90 -7.26 -7.53
N HIS A 68 -20.99 -6.66 -7.03
CA HIS A 68 -21.77 -5.66 -7.76
C HIS A 68 -22.02 -4.41 -6.90
N ASP A 69 -20.94 -3.75 -6.45
CA ASP A 69 -21.04 -2.39 -5.91
C ASP A 69 -19.73 -1.59 -6.11
N TRP A 70 -19.30 -1.47 -7.37
CA TRP A 70 -18.16 -0.59 -7.75
C TRP A 70 -18.46 0.35 -8.94
N LEU A 71 -19.71 0.40 -9.43
CA LEU A 71 -20.15 1.32 -10.50
C LEU A 71 -21.32 2.21 -10.05
N ARG A 72 -21.28 2.64 -8.80
CA ARG A 72 -22.19 3.66 -8.28
C ARG A 72 -21.40 4.72 -7.52
N TRP A 73 -20.49 5.38 -8.23
CA TRP A 73 -20.17 6.82 -8.11
C TRP A 73 -19.13 7.19 -9.17
#